data_AF-A0A6L8W8S2-F1
#
_entry.id   AF-A0A6L8W8S2-F1
#
_cell.length_a   1.000
_cell.length_b   1.000
_cell.length_c   1.000
_cell.angle_alpha   90.00
_cell.angle_beta   90.00
_cell.angle_gamma   90.00
#
_symmetry.space_group_name_H-M   'P 1'
#
loop_
_entity.id
_entity.type
_entity.pdbx_description
1 polymer ?
#
loop_
_entity_poly.entity_id
_entity_poly.type
_entity_poly.pdbx_seq_one_letter_code
_entity_poly.pdbx_strand_id
1 'polypeptide(L)'
;MKSALAINVVIICAVAFPVQADTVSRTIENLSAVLASKSLCGFNVNMQIVKIAGDAALGDVKKMAEGGRYYVDMLENMDRISRLTNTASGKASFCNTVRTELSAFID
;
A
#
# COMPACT_ATOMS: atom_id res chain seq x y z
N MET A 1 -16.08 -31.63 -5.65
CA MET A 1 -17.05 -30.50 -5.59
C MET A 1 -16.44 -29.44 -4.70
N LYS A 2 -15.78 -28.45 -5.31
CA LYS A 2 -16.26 -27.07 -5.41
C LYS A 2 -16.45 -26.39 -4.06
N SER A 3 -15.35 -25.78 -3.61
CA SER A 3 -15.23 -24.38 -3.20
C SER A 3 -16.36 -23.77 -2.37
N ALA A 4 -16.06 -23.46 -1.12
CA ALA A 4 -16.57 -22.28 -0.44
C ALA A 4 -15.60 -21.90 0.70
N LEU A 5 -14.35 -21.58 0.36
CA LEU A 5 -13.49 -20.84 1.28
C LEU A 5 -13.94 -19.38 1.20
N ALA A 6 -14.95 -19.05 2.00
CA ALA A 6 -15.34 -17.67 2.26
C ALA A 6 -14.18 -17.00 3.02
N ILE A 7 -13.24 -16.47 2.26
CA ILE A 7 -12.25 -15.52 2.76
C ILE A 7 -13.06 -14.31 3.21
N ASN A 8 -13.17 -14.16 4.53
CA ASN A 8 -13.70 -13.00 5.22
C ASN A 8 -12.90 -11.76 4.80
N VAL A 9 -13.27 -11.17 3.66
CA VAL A 9 -13.01 -9.77 3.36
C VAL A 9 -14.01 -8.97 4.19
N VAL A 10 -13.73 -8.83 5.48
CA VAL A 10 -14.41 -7.88 6.37
C VAL A 10 -13.47 -6.71 6.56
N ILE A 11 -13.44 -5.81 5.58
CA ILE A 11 -12.98 -4.44 5.81
C ILE A 11 -14.20 -3.67 6.28
N ILE A 12 -14.20 -3.40 7.58
CA ILE A 12 -15.23 -2.71 8.35
C ILE A 12 -15.56 -1.37 7.69
N CYS A 13 -16.83 -1.19 7.34
CA CYS A 13 -17.39 0.05 6.85
C CYS A 13 -18.43 0.53 7.86
N ALA A 14 -18.18 1.63 8.59
CA ALA A 14 -19.22 2.44 9.23
C ALA A 14 -18.68 3.76 9.83
N VAL A 15 -18.60 4.81 9.01
CA VAL A 15 -19.16 6.14 9.30
C VAL A 15 -19.31 6.88 7.96
N ALA A 16 -20.51 7.39 7.71
CA ALA A 16 -20.90 8.07 6.47
C ALA A 16 -20.19 9.43 6.27
N PHE A 17 -20.19 9.94 5.03
CA PHE A 17 -19.55 11.16 4.46
C PHE A 17 -18.15 10.93 3.83
N PRO A 18 -17.78 11.64 2.76
CA PRO A 18 -17.15 11.13 1.51
C PRO A 18 -15.93 10.19 1.68
N VAL A 19 -16.14 8.96 2.16
CA VAL A 19 -15.07 8.02 2.61
C VAL A 19 -14.27 7.38 1.46
N GLN A 20 -14.82 7.32 0.24
CA GLN A 20 -14.17 6.60 -0.86
C GLN A 20 -12.87 7.25 -1.33
N ALA A 21 -12.79 8.59 -1.33
CA ALA A 21 -11.56 9.30 -1.70
C ALA A 21 -10.45 9.08 -0.65
N ASP A 22 -10.80 9.08 0.64
CA ASP A 22 -9.85 8.86 1.74
C ASP A 22 -9.36 7.40 1.75
N THR A 23 -10.22 6.44 1.43
CA THR A 23 -9.84 5.02 1.35
C THR A 23 -8.91 4.74 0.18
N VAL A 24 -9.18 5.32 -1.00
CA VAL A 24 -8.30 5.24 -2.17
C VAL A 24 -6.95 5.90 -1.88
N SER A 25 -6.96 7.10 -1.30
CA SER A 25 -5.73 7.83 -0.96
C SER A 25 -4.86 7.04 0.03
N ARG A 26 -5.45 6.53 1.12
CA ARG A 26 -4.72 5.70 2.10
C ARG A 26 -4.20 4.40 1.50
N THR A 27 -4.97 3.79 0.59
CA THR A 27 -4.53 2.57 -0.12
C THR A 27 -3.28 2.88 -0.96
N ILE A 28 -3.30 3.98 -1.72
CA ILE A 28 -2.16 4.42 -2.51
C ILE A 28 -0.96 4.72 -1.61
N GLU A 29 -1.16 5.44 -0.49
CA GLU A 29 -0.09 5.74 0.47
C GLU A 29 0.54 4.47 1.06
N ASN A 30 -0.28 3.48 1.44
CA ASN A 30 0.20 2.21 1.97
C ASN A 30 0.98 1.40 0.92
N LEU A 31 0.47 1.35 -0.32
CA LEU A 31 1.18 0.71 -1.43
C LEU A 31 2.53 1.40 -1.68
N SER A 32 2.56 2.74 -1.71
CA SER A 32 3.80 3.51 -1.82
C SER A 32 4.79 3.21 -0.71
N ALA A 33 4.33 3.09 0.55
CA ALA A 33 5.19 2.76 1.68
C ALA A 33 5.80 1.36 1.55
N VAL A 34 4.99 0.37 1.17
CA VAL A 34 5.45 -1.00 0.93
C VAL A 34 6.48 -1.02 -0.20
N LEU A 35 6.24 -0.32 -1.31
CA LEU A 35 7.18 -0.24 -2.42
C LEU A 35 8.49 0.47 -2.06
N ALA A 36 8.40 1.60 -1.35
CA ALA A 36 9.56 2.36 -0.90
C ALA A 36 10.41 1.58 0.11
N SER A 37 9.80 0.67 0.88
CA SER A 37 10.53 -0.15 1.86
C SER A 37 11.58 -1.08 1.23
N LYS A 38 11.41 -1.47 -0.05
CA LYS A 38 12.42 -2.27 -0.75
C LYS A 38 13.73 -1.51 -0.92
N SER A 39 13.67 -0.27 -1.39
CA SER A 39 14.87 0.55 -1.62
C SER A 39 15.43 1.15 -0.33
N LEU A 40 14.55 1.57 0.58
CA LEU A 40 14.96 2.22 1.82
C LEU A 40 15.41 1.19 2.86
N CYS A 41 14.64 0.13 3.07
CA CYS A 41 14.84 -0.80 4.19
C CYS A 41 15.45 -2.14 3.78
N GLY A 42 15.58 -2.42 2.48
CA GLY A 42 16.07 -3.70 1.98
C GLY A 42 15.06 -4.84 2.14
N PHE A 43 13.76 -4.54 2.29
CA PHE A 43 12.74 -5.57 2.45
C PHE A 43 12.45 -6.26 1.10
N ASN A 44 12.38 -7.59 1.14
CA ASN A 44 11.97 -8.37 -0.02
C ASN A 44 10.46 -8.36 -0.15
N VAL A 45 9.96 -7.42 -0.96
CA VAL A 45 8.54 -7.27 -1.27
C VAL A 45 8.21 -8.00 -2.57
N ASN A 46 7.20 -8.87 -2.54
CA ASN A 46 6.69 -9.50 -3.76
C ASN A 46 5.80 -8.50 -4.53
N MET A 47 6.38 -7.91 -5.57
CA MET A 47 5.74 -6.90 -6.41
C MET A 47 4.46 -7.39 -7.09
N GLN A 48 4.33 -8.69 -7.36
CA GLN A 48 3.10 -9.24 -7.95
C GLN A 48 1.95 -9.18 -6.95
N ILE A 49 2.22 -9.52 -5.67
CA ILE A 49 1.21 -9.45 -4.61
C ILE A 49 0.78 -8.00 -4.38
N VAL A 50 1.73 -7.06 -4.35
CA VAL A 50 1.42 -5.63 -4.21
C VAL A 50 0.55 -5.12 -5.36
N LYS A 51 0.87 -5.50 -6.60
CA LYS A 51 0.08 -5.12 -7.78
C LYS A 51 -1.33 -5.71 -7.72
N ILE A 52 -1.46 -7.00 -7.40
CA ILE A 52 -2.76 -7.66 -7.25
C ILE A 52 -3.59 -7.00 -6.13
N ALA A 53 -2.96 -6.70 -5.00
CA ALA A 53 -3.61 -6.01 -3.89
C ALA A 53 -4.07 -4.60 -4.29
N GLY A 54 -3.24 -3.85 -5.03
CA GLY A 54 -3.61 -2.54 -5.55
C GLY A 54 -4.76 -2.60 -6.55
N ASP A 55 -4.72 -3.54 -7.50
CA ASP A 55 -5.78 -3.74 -8.48
C ASP A 55 -7.10 -4.15 -7.80
N ALA A 56 -7.04 -5.01 -6.78
CA ALA A 56 -8.20 -5.47 -6.01
C ALA A 56 -8.79 -4.37 -5.11
N ALA A 57 -7.94 -3.58 -4.44
CA ALA A 57 -8.38 -2.55 -3.49
C ALA A 57 -8.90 -1.29 -4.20
N LEU A 58 -8.33 -0.93 -5.34
CA LEU A 58 -8.68 0.28 -6.08
C LEU A 58 -9.72 0.04 -7.17
N GLY A 59 -9.88 -1.21 -7.62
CA GLY A 59 -10.90 -1.61 -8.60
C GLY A 59 -10.75 -0.99 -9.99
N ASP A 60 -9.63 -0.32 -10.27
CA ASP A 60 -9.42 0.44 -11.50
C ASP A 60 -8.01 0.22 -12.08
N VAL A 61 -7.87 -0.89 -12.81
CA VAL A 61 -6.63 -1.33 -13.44
C VAL A 61 -6.05 -0.27 -14.39
N LYS A 62 -6.90 0.52 -15.07
CA LYS A 62 -6.43 1.57 -15.98
C LYS A 62 -5.75 2.71 -15.23
N LYS A 63 -6.23 3.07 -14.04
CA LYS A 63 -5.59 4.09 -13.22
C LYS A 63 -4.32 3.61 -12.53
N MET A 64 -4.17 2.30 -12.30
CA MET A 64 -2.96 1.66 -11.77
C MET A 64 -1.93 1.27 -12.83
N ALA A 65 -2.29 1.30 -14.11
CA ALA A 65 -1.34 1.12 -15.21
C ALA A 65 -0.31 2.26 -15.22
N GLU A 66 0.84 2.01 -15.84
CA GLU A 66 1.90 3.01 -15.98
C GLU A 66 1.37 4.30 -16.64
N GLY A 67 1.62 5.44 -16.02
CA GLY A 67 1.08 6.74 -16.43
C GLY A 67 -0.38 7.00 -16.04
N GLY A 68 -1.08 6.01 -15.48
CA GLY A 68 -2.40 6.18 -14.89
C GLY A 68 -2.36 7.03 -13.62
N ARG A 69 -3.49 7.65 -13.26
CA ARG A 69 -3.55 8.60 -12.13
C ARG A 69 -3.05 7.99 -10.82
N TYR A 70 -3.51 6.80 -10.44
CA TYR A 70 -3.10 6.17 -9.18
C TYR A 70 -1.64 5.71 -9.21
N TYR A 71 -1.13 5.35 -10.39
CA TYR A 71 0.28 5.08 -10.58
C TYR A 71 1.14 6.34 -10.35
N VAL A 72 0.71 7.49 -10.89
CA VAL A 72 1.39 8.78 -10.66
C VAL A 72 1.33 9.17 -9.18
N ASP A 73 0.15 9.14 -8.55
CA ASP A 73 -0.04 9.44 -7.12
C ASP A 73 0.84 8.53 -6.23
N MET A 74 1.02 7.27 -6.64
CA MET A 74 1.88 6.31 -5.95
C MET A 74 3.36 6.71 -6.04
N LEU A 75 3.83 7.11 -7.23
CA LEU A 75 5.21 7.58 -7.44
C LEU A 75 5.51 8.86 -6.66
N GLU A 76 4.57 9.82 -6.66
CA GLU A 76 4.70 11.05 -5.88
C GLU A 76 4.80 10.77 -4.38
N ASN A 77 4.02 9.82 -3.87
CA ASN A 77 4.11 9.39 -2.48
C ASN A 77 5.42 8.67 -2.16
N MET A 78 5.96 7.85 -3.07
CA MET A 78 7.27 7.22 -2.88
C MET A 78 8.39 8.28 -2.78
N ASP A 79 8.34 9.29 -3.65
CA ASP A 79 9.28 10.41 -3.64
C ASP A 79 9.14 11.27 -2.36
N ARG A 80 7.90 11.52 -1.89
CA ARG A 80 7.63 12.15 -0.60
C ARG A 80 8.23 11.36 0.57
N ILE A 81 8.05 10.03 0.59
CA ILE A 81 8.61 9.16 1.64
C ILE A 81 10.14 9.23 1.62
N SER A 82 10.76 9.20 0.44
CA SER A 82 12.21 9.34 0.30
C SER A 82 12.73 10.64 0.93
N ARG A 83 12.03 11.77 0.69
CA ARG A 83 12.39 13.05 1.33
C ARG A 83 12.21 13.03 2.85
N LEU A 84 11.10 12.49 3.35
CA LEU A 84 10.83 12.42 4.79
C LEU A 84 11.79 11.47 5.53
N THR A 85 12.37 10.51 4.82
CA THR A 85 13.31 9.52 5.36
C THR A 85 14.77 9.81 5.01
N ASN A 86 15.08 11.05 4.62
CA ASN A 86 16.43 11.46 4.23
C ASN A 86 17.45 11.50 5.39
N THR A 87 16.99 11.35 6.64
CA THR A 87 17.84 11.24 7.83
C THR A 87 17.94 9.80 8.32
N ALA A 88 19.04 9.45 8.99
CA ALA A 88 19.22 8.13 9.57
C ALA A 88 18.10 7.76 10.57
N SER A 89 17.66 8.71 11.41
CA SER A 89 16.55 8.51 12.35
C SER A 89 15.21 8.36 11.66
N GLY A 90 14.92 9.21 10.65
CA GLY A 90 13.68 9.13 9.87
C GLY A 90 13.57 7.80 9.12
N LYS A 91 14.66 7.37 8.49
CA LYS A 91 14.78 6.06 7.84
C LYS A 91 14.55 4.91 8.82
N ALA A 92 15.21 4.92 9.98
CA ALA A 92 15.05 3.87 10.98
C ALA A 92 13.60 3.76 11.50
N SER A 93 12.97 4.90 11.79
CA SER A 93 11.57 4.98 12.21
C SER A 93 10.64 4.38 11.16
N PHE A 94 10.75 4.84 9.90
CA PHE A 94 9.96 4.32 8.78
C PHE A 94 10.12 2.81 8.62
N CYS A 95 11.35 2.31 8.59
CA CYS A 95 11.60 0.88 8.41
C CYS A 95 11.05 0.04 9.57
N ASN A 96 11.06 0.56 10.80
CA ASN A 96 10.48 -0.12 11.93
C ASN A 96 8.94 -0.18 11.83
N THR A 97 8.30 0.91 11.45
CA THR A 97 6.86 0.97 11.23
C THR A 97 6.44 -0.02 10.14
N VAL A 98 7.05 0.04 8.95
CA VAL A 98 6.69 -0.87 7.85
C VAL A 98 6.92 -2.33 8.23
N ARG A 99 8.00 -2.65 8.96
CA ARG A 99 8.23 -4.02 9.45
C ARG A 99 7.10 -4.49 10.35
N THR A 100 6.69 -3.65 11.30
CA THR A 100 5.64 -3.96 12.29
C THR A 100 4.29 -4.19 11.60
N GLU A 101 3.95 -3.32 10.65
CA GLU A 101 2.72 -3.47 9.86
C GLU A 101 2.76 -4.74 9.01
N LEU A 102 3.88 -5.02 8.31
CA LEU A 102 4.02 -6.23 7.49
C LEU A 102 3.98 -7.52 8.33
N SER A 103 4.55 -7.54 9.53
CA SER A 103 4.45 -8.72 10.42
C SER A 103 3.00 -8.97 10.87
N ALA A 104 2.24 -7.90 11.17
CA ALA A 104 0.84 -8.03 11.56
C ALA A 104 -0.07 -8.59 10.45
N PHE A 105 0.38 -8.61 9.18
CA PHE A 105 -0.33 -9.24 8.07
C PHE A 105 -0.01 -10.73 7.90
N ILE A 106 1.11 -11.21 8.46
CA ILE A 106 1.59 -12.59 8.28
C ILE A 106 1.19 -13.47 9.48
N ASP A 107 1.08 -12.86 10.67
CA ASP A 107 0.59 -13.49 11.90
C ASP A 107 -0.93 -13.69 11.91
#